data_AF-A0A4Y7XDV8-F1
#
_entry.id   AF-A0A4Y7XDV8-F1
#
_cell.length_a   1.000
_cell.length_b   1.000
_cell.length_c   1.000
_cell.angle_alpha   90.00
_cell.angle_beta   90.00
_cell.angle_gamma   90.00
#
_symmetry.space_group_name_H-M   'P 1'
#
loop_
_entity.id
_entity.type
_entity.pdbx_description
1 polymer ?
#
loop_
_entity_poly.entity_id
_entity_poly.type
_entity_poly.pdbx_seq_one_letter_code
_entity_poly.pdbx_strand_id
1 'polypeptide(L)'
;MLWEEFKMYEDYKNILNGYRGEFDMYWSDFGIISAISILKDFNSRDWQLLINNIQFQSENWQVACVETLSEIEYSEFIFHIIEILLNTDKRRIKIALLDTVNSWLTQKSTLPEEFLGMLKVRINTMHDFDKLEQILIANLNVKL
;
A
#
# COMPACT_ATOMS: atom_id res chain seq x y z
N MET A 1 19.34 23.28 10.47
CA MET A 1 17.96 23.14 9.98
C MET A 1 17.89 21.99 8.96
N LEU A 2 18.46 20.82 9.30
CA LEU A 2 18.50 19.61 8.47
C LEU A 2 17.96 18.37 9.22
N TRP A 3 17.57 18.55 10.49
CA TRP A 3 17.19 17.45 11.40
C TRP A 3 15.68 17.16 11.40
N GLU A 4 14.85 18.13 10.98
CA GLU A 4 13.39 17.92 10.86
C GLU A 4 13.01 17.24 9.53
N GLU A 5 13.83 17.38 8.48
CA GLU A 5 13.53 16.88 7.13
C GLU A 5 13.52 15.36 6.98
N PHE A 6 14.06 14.60 7.94
CA PHE A 6 14.04 13.12 7.93
C PHE A 6 13.07 12.54 8.93
N LYS A 7 12.45 13.40 9.75
CA LYS A 7 11.73 12.94 10.94
C LYS A 7 10.45 12.19 10.56
N MET A 8 9.71 12.66 9.56
CA MET A 8 8.42 12.05 9.20
C MET A 8 8.59 10.64 8.64
N TYR A 9 9.47 10.43 7.66
CA TYR A 9 9.74 9.08 7.15
C TYR A 9 10.23 8.12 8.24
N GLU A 10 11.17 8.54 9.09
CA GLU A 10 11.68 7.67 10.15
C GLU A 10 10.64 7.39 11.24
N ASP A 11 9.82 8.38 11.62
CA ASP A 11 8.71 8.19 12.57
C ASP A 11 7.68 7.21 12.00
N TYR A 12 7.29 7.36 10.73
CA TYR A 12 6.41 6.44 10.03
C TYR A 12 7.00 5.02 10.03
N LYS A 13 8.25 4.87 9.61
CA LYS A 13 8.96 3.59 9.59
C LYS A 13 8.99 2.93 10.97
N ASN A 14 9.21 3.70 12.04
CA ASN A 14 9.22 3.20 13.41
C ASN A 14 7.85 2.69 13.85
N ILE A 15 6.77 3.39 13.48
CA ILE A 15 5.40 2.92 13.74
C ILE A 15 5.15 1.58 13.03
N LEU A 16 5.49 1.49 11.75
CA LEU A 16 5.27 0.28 10.95
C LEU A 16 6.14 -0.90 11.42
N ASN A 17 7.33 -0.66 11.96
CA ASN A 17 8.15 -1.68 12.62
C ASN A 17 7.46 -2.28 13.85
N GLY A 18 6.47 -1.60 14.42
CA GLY A 18 5.63 -2.08 15.51
C GLY A 18 4.64 -3.15 15.08
N TYR A 19 4.21 -3.18 13.82
CA TYR A 19 3.15 -4.07 13.34
C TYR A 19 3.54 -5.55 13.45
N ARG A 20 2.65 -6.35 14.05
CA ARG A 20 2.84 -7.79 14.28
C ARG A 20 1.99 -8.68 13.37
N GLY A 21 1.17 -8.12 12.49
CA GLY A 21 0.31 -8.87 11.56
C GLY A 21 -1.19 -8.73 11.89
N GLU A 22 -1.99 -9.58 11.26
CA GLU A 22 -3.47 -9.49 11.23
C GLU A 22 -4.16 -9.53 12.61
N PHE A 23 -3.49 -10.02 13.65
CA PHE A 23 -4.03 -10.09 15.02
C PHE A 23 -3.47 -9.02 15.95
N ASP A 24 -2.78 -8.01 15.41
CA ASP A 24 -2.27 -6.89 16.17
C ASP A 24 -3.39 -5.89 16.50
N MET A 25 -4.09 -6.14 17.62
CA MET A 25 -5.18 -5.27 18.08
C MET A 25 -4.73 -3.82 18.30
N TYR A 26 -3.48 -3.60 18.70
CA TYR A 26 -2.96 -2.24 18.87
C TYR A 26 -2.83 -1.52 17.52
N TRP A 27 -2.39 -2.24 16.49
CA TRP A 27 -2.31 -1.68 15.14
C TRP A 27 -3.69 -1.23 14.65
N SER A 28 -4.70 -2.08 14.72
CA SER A 28 -6.06 -1.78 14.27
C SER A 28 -6.70 -0.61 15.02
N ASP A 29 -6.45 -0.49 16.32
CA ASP A 29 -7.07 0.54 17.15
C ASP A 29 -6.32 1.89 17.12
N PHE A 30 -4.98 1.87 17.05
CA PHE A 30 -4.16 3.08 17.25
C PHE A 30 -2.99 3.22 16.26
N GLY A 31 -2.32 2.12 15.93
CA GLY A 31 -1.12 2.14 15.08
C GLY A 31 -1.40 2.69 13.68
N ILE A 32 -2.46 2.19 13.04
CA ILE A 32 -2.85 2.58 11.69
C ILE A 32 -3.24 4.07 11.61
N ILE A 33 -4.01 4.58 12.58
CA ILE A 33 -4.42 5.99 12.65
C ILE A 33 -3.20 6.90 12.74
N SER A 34 -2.23 6.53 13.59
CA SER A 34 -1.00 7.31 13.78
C SER A 34 -0.16 7.31 12.50
N ALA A 35 -0.02 6.16 11.84
CA ALA A 35 0.72 6.03 10.59
C ALA A 35 0.09 6.84 9.45
N ILE A 36 -1.25 6.80 9.31
CA ILE A 36 -2.00 7.59 8.31
C ILE A 36 -1.81 9.09 8.56
N SER A 37 -1.84 9.53 9.82
CA SER A 37 -1.61 10.95 10.15
C SER A 37 -0.25 11.42 9.66
N ILE A 38 0.80 10.62 9.82
CA ILE A 38 2.14 10.98 9.35
C ILE A 38 2.20 10.98 7.82
N LEU A 39 1.60 9.99 7.15
CA LEU A 39 1.57 9.94 5.68
C LEU A 39 0.90 11.16 5.04
N LYS A 40 -0.16 11.69 5.66
CA LYS A 40 -0.84 12.90 5.18
C LYS A 40 0.06 14.14 5.19
N ASP A 41 1.07 14.15 6.05
CA ASP A 41 2.04 15.25 6.19
C ASP A 41 3.36 14.98 5.45
N PHE A 42 3.48 13.89 4.69
CA PHE A 42 4.68 13.60 3.90
C PHE A 42 4.90 14.67 2.83
N ASN A 43 6.11 15.21 2.81
CA ASN A 43 6.58 16.00 1.66
C ASN A 43 7.16 15.08 0.57
N SER A 44 7.52 15.66 -0.58
CA SER A 44 8.06 14.89 -1.72
C SER A 44 9.32 14.08 -1.37
N ARG A 45 10.15 14.55 -0.44
CA ARG A 45 11.35 13.82 -0.01
C ARG A 45 11.03 12.62 0.85
N ASP A 46 10.06 12.72 1.76
CA ASP A 46 9.58 11.58 2.56
C ASP A 46 9.00 10.49 1.66
N TRP A 47 8.20 10.87 0.66
CA TRP A 47 7.71 9.95 -0.36
C TRP A 47 8.82 9.25 -1.14
N GLN A 48 9.85 9.99 -1.54
CA GLN A 48 11.01 9.41 -2.22
C GLN A 48 11.80 8.46 -1.32
N LEU A 49 11.95 8.77 -0.03
CA LEU A 49 12.54 7.84 0.94
C LEU A 49 11.71 6.57 1.07
N LEU A 50 10.39 6.67 1.12
CA LEU A 50 9.49 5.52 1.15
C LEU A 50 9.66 4.63 -0.09
N ILE A 51 9.57 5.22 -1.29
CA ILE A 51 9.75 4.52 -2.57
C ILE A 51 11.10 3.78 -2.62
N ASN A 52 12.19 4.45 -2.24
CA ASN A 52 13.52 3.88 -2.32
C ASN A 52 13.76 2.73 -1.34
N ASN A 53 13.03 2.70 -0.22
CA ASN A 53 13.29 1.77 0.87
C ASN A 53 12.27 0.65 1.02
N ILE A 54 11.07 0.78 0.43
CA ILE A 54 9.95 -0.11 0.72
C ILE A 54 10.26 -1.58 0.42
N GLN A 55 10.93 -1.87 -0.70
CA GLN A 55 11.27 -3.24 -1.12
C GLN A 55 12.20 -3.97 -0.15
N PHE A 56 12.97 -3.23 0.67
CA PHE A 56 13.92 -3.80 1.63
C PHE A 56 13.31 -4.06 3.01
N GLN A 57 12.06 -3.64 3.23
CA GLN A 57 11.38 -3.84 4.51
C GLN A 57 10.82 -5.25 4.66
N SER A 58 10.46 -5.61 5.90
CA SER A 58 9.83 -6.91 6.19
C SER A 58 8.47 -7.03 5.49
N GLU A 59 7.98 -8.25 5.29
CA GLU A 59 6.64 -8.47 4.71
C GLU A 59 5.54 -7.80 5.54
N ASN A 60 5.59 -7.92 6.87
CA ASN A 60 4.64 -7.24 7.76
C ASN A 60 4.68 -5.72 7.56
N TRP A 61 5.88 -5.13 7.50
CA TRP A 61 6.04 -3.70 7.28
C TRP A 61 5.40 -3.27 5.94
N GLN A 62 5.63 -4.05 4.88
CA GLN A 62 5.07 -3.80 3.55
C GLN A 62 3.54 -3.90 3.55
N VAL A 63 2.97 -4.89 4.26
CA VAL A 63 1.50 -5.02 4.44
C VAL A 63 0.93 -3.82 5.19
N ALA A 64 1.51 -3.46 6.34
CA ALA A 64 1.08 -2.29 7.12
C ALA A 64 1.15 -1.00 6.29
N CYS A 65 2.20 -0.84 5.47
CA CYS A 65 2.29 0.28 4.55
C CYS A 65 1.11 0.30 3.57
N VAL A 66 0.79 -0.83 2.93
CA VAL A 66 -0.35 -0.92 2.00
C VAL A 66 -1.67 -0.56 2.69
N GLU A 67 -1.92 -1.07 3.89
CA GLU A 67 -3.11 -0.76 4.68
C GLU A 67 -3.24 0.73 4.99
N THR A 68 -2.14 1.44 5.23
CA THR A 68 -2.21 2.89 5.46
C THR A 68 -2.36 3.69 4.17
N LEU A 69 -1.85 3.18 3.04
CA LEU A 69 -2.02 3.82 1.73
C LEU A 69 -3.49 3.80 1.29
N SER A 70 -4.26 2.75 1.63
CA SER A 70 -5.68 2.68 1.27
C SER A 70 -6.53 3.82 1.84
N GLU A 71 -6.07 4.44 2.94
CA GLU A 71 -6.79 5.43 3.72
C GLU A 71 -6.41 6.89 3.38
N ILE A 72 -5.53 7.10 2.40
CA ILE A 72 -5.13 8.42 1.92
C ILE A 72 -5.54 8.64 0.46
N GLU A 73 -5.61 9.91 0.06
CA GLU A 73 -5.95 10.26 -1.32
C GLU A 73 -4.86 9.80 -2.29
N TYR A 74 -5.29 9.40 -3.49
CA TYR A 74 -4.39 9.01 -4.55
C TYR A 74 -3.36 10.10 -4.86
N SER A 75 -2.10 9.70 -5.02
CA SER A 75 -1.04 10.53 -5.58
C SER A 75 -0.12 9.71 -6.47
N GLU A 76 0.67 10.39 -7.30
CA GLU A 76 1.66 9.73 -8.16
C GLU A 76 2.69 8.92 -7.35
N PHE A 77 3.02 9.33 -6.13
CA PHE A 77 3.92 8.53 -5.27
C PHE A 77 3.29 7.19 -4.88
N ILE A 78 1.99 7.17 -4.62
CA ILE A 78 1.25 5.93 -4.31
C ILE A 78 1.28 5.00 -5.52
N PHE A 79 1.06 5.52 -6.73
CA PHE A 79 1.20 4.74 -7.96
C PHE A 79 2.53 3.98 -8.00
N HIS A 80 3.64 4.68 -7.78
CA HIS A 80 4.98 4.09 -7.83
C HIS A 80 5.20 3.04 -6.75
N ILE A 81 4.68 3.28 -5.55
CA ILE A 81 4.75 2.31 -4.44
C ILE A 81 3.96 1.04 -4.79
N ILE A 82 2.73 1.19 -5.29
CA ILE A 82 1.89 0.07 -5.70
C ILE A 82 2.57 -0.73 -6.83
N GLU A 83 3.16 -0.05 -7.81
CA GLU A 83 3.91 -0.72 -8.88
C GLU A 83 5.09 -1.55 -8.32
N ILE A 84 5.88 -0.99 -7.40
CA ILE A 84 6.98 -1.71 -6.75
C ILE A 84 6.46 -2.95 -6.02
N LEU A 85 5.39 -2.80 -5.24
CA LEU A 85 4.86 -3.88 -4.43
C LEU A 85 4.12 -4.94 -5.26
N LEU A 86 3.50 -4.59 -6.39
CA LEU A 86 2.89 -5.57 -7.30
C LEU A 86 3.92 -6.53 -7.92
N ASN A 87 5.19 -6.10 -8.01
CA ASN A 87 6.30 -6.92 -8.50
C ASN A 87 6.88 -7.88 -7.45
N THR A 88 6.39 -7.86 -6.20
CA THR A 88 6.84 -8.83 -5.18
C THR A 88 6.28 -10.22 -5.46
N ASP A 89 6.94 -11.28 -4.99
CA ASP A 89 6.38 -12.66 -5.01
C ASP A 89 5.62 -13.00 -3.73
N LYS A 90 5.62 -12.10 -2.73
CA LYS A 90 4.98 -12.31 -1.43
C LYS A 90 3.46 -12.21 -1.55
N ARG A 91 2.78 -13.35 -1.40
CA ARG A 91 1.33 -13.49 -1.54
C ARG A 91 0.54 -12.55 -0.63
N ARG A 92 0.91 -12.40 0.65
CA ARG A 92 0.16 -11.54 1.60
C ARG A 92 0.14 -10.08 1.17
N ILE A 93 1.26 -9.58 0.63
CA ILE A 93 1.34 -8.21 0.10
C ILE A 93 0.42 -8.07 -1.11
N LYS A 94 0.43 -9.04 -2.04
CA LYS A 94 -0.47 -9.01 -3.20
C LYS A 94 -1.93 -8.95 -2.78
N ILE A 95 -2.35 -9.75 -1.81
CA ILE A 95 -3.73 -9.72 -1.29
C ILE A 95 -4.05 -8.32 -0.75
N ALA A 96 -3.21 -7.79 0.15
CA ALA A 96 -3.42 -6.45 0.73
C ALA A 96 -3.52 -5.36 -0.34
N LEU A 97 -2.70 -5.44 -1.40
CA LEU A 97 -2.76 -4.52 -2.54
C LEU A 97 -4.07 -4.64 -3.31
N LEU A 98 -4.51 -5.87 -3.60
CA LEU A 98 -5.75 -6.12 -4.32
C LEU A 98 -6.96 -5.61 -3.54
N ASP A 99 -6.99 -5.81 -2.22
CA ASP A 99 -8.04 -5.27 -1.34
C ASP A 99 -8.04 -3.74 -1.34
N THR A 100 -6.86 -3.12 -1.27
CA THR A 100 -6.70 -1.66 -1.36
C THR A 100 -7.23 -1.10 -2.67
N VAL A 101 -6.81 -1.69 -3.80
CA VAL A 101 -7.26 -1.29 -5.14
C VAL A 101 -8.78 -1.49 -5.27
N ASN A 102 -9.31 -2.60 -4.76
CA ASN A 102 -10.74 -2.89 -4.77
C ASN A 102 -11.53 -1.84 -3.96
N SER A 103 -10.99 -1.40 -2.83
CA SER A 103 -11.56 -0.32 -2.02
C SER A 103 -11.62 0.99 -2.81
N TRP A 104 -10.52 1.44 -3.41
CA TRP A 104 -10.47 2.67 -4.20
C TRP A 104 -11.44 2.68 -5.38
N LEU A 105 -11.48 1.57 -6.14
CA LEU A 105 -12.42 1.40 -7.26
C LEU A 105 -13.88 1.44 -6.78
N THR A 106 -14.17 0.92 -5.59
CA THR A 106 -15.53 0.91 -5.02
C THR A 106 -15.95 2.29 -4.53
N GLN A 107 -15.02 3.05 -3.94
CA GLN A 107 -15.26 4.38 -3.41
C GLN A 107 -15.42 5.46 -4.51
N LYS A 108 -15.41 5.08 -5.80
CA LYS A 108 -15.51 5.98 -6.98
C LYS A 108 -14.46 7.09 -6.98
N SER A 109 -13.28 6.82 -6.44
CA SER A 109 -12.13 7.68 -6.65
C SER A 109 -11.75 7.67 -8.13
N THR A 110 -11.52 8.85 -8.72
CA THR A 110 -11.09 8.96 -10.12
C THR A 110 -9.62 8.56 -10.20
N LEU A 111 -9.36 7.27 -10.37
CA LEU A 111 -8.01 6.77 -10.59
C LEU A 111 -7.58 7.08 -12.04
N PRO A 112 -6.31 7.46 -12.28
CA PRO A 112 -5.84 7.74 -13.63
C PRO A 112 -5.92 6.51 -14.55
N GLU A 113 -6.23 6.71 -15.83
CA GLU A 113 -6.32 5.61 -16.81
C GLU A 113 -5.02 4.82 -16.91
N GLU A 114 -3.87 5.47 -16.79
CA GLU A 114 -2.55 4.81 -16.77
C GLU A 114 -2.43 3.83 -15.60
N PHE A 115 -2.92 4.21 -14.42
CA PHE A 115 -2.95 3.34 -13.24
C PHE A 115 -3.86 2.15 -13.46
N LEU A 116 -5.07 2.38 -13.99
CA LEU A 116 -6.00 1.31 -14.31
C LEU A 116 -5.44 0.34 -15.36
N GLY A 117 -4.77 0.86 -16.39
CA GLY A 117 -4.11 0.08 -17.42
C GLY A 117 -2.98 -0.79 -16.86
N MET A 118 -2.11 -0.21 -16.03
CA MET A 118 -1.03 -0.94 -15.34
C MET A 118 -1.61 -2.04 -14.44
N LEU A 119 -2.61 -1.73 -13.61
CA LEU A 119 -3.28 -2.70 -12.74
C LEU A 119 -3.87 -3.86 -13.54
N LYS A 120 -4.57 -3.57 -14.64
CA LYS A 120 -5.18 -4.58 -15.50
C LYS A 120 -4.13 -5.53 -16.10
N VAL A 121 -2.99 -5.01 -16.55
CA VAL A 121 -1.90 -5.85 -17.05
C VAL A 121 -1.35 -6.74 -15.93
N ARG A 122 -1.08 -6.17 -14.76
CA ARG A 122 -0.46 -6.90 -13.63
C ARG A 122 -1.38 -7.94 -12.99
N ILE A 123 -2.65 -7.63 -12.81
CA ILE A 123 -3.62 -8.56 -12.24
C ILE A 123 -3.81 -9.77 -13.16
N ASN A 124 -3.78 -9.59 -14.48
CA ASN A 124 -3.95 -10.71 -15.41
C ASN A 124 -2.73 -11.63 -15.53
N THR A 125 -1.54 -11.19 -15.07
CA THR A 125 -0.35 -12.04 -14.98
C THR A 125 -0.19 -12.71 -13.62
N MET A 126 -1.09 -12.44 -12.67
CA MET A 126 -1.10 -13.09 -11.38
C MET A 126 -1.60 -14.53 -11.50
N HIS A 127 -0.74 -15.47 -11.12
CA HIS A 127 -1.04 -16.90 -11.04
C HIS A 127 -0.81 -17.39 -9.59
N ASP A 128 -1.27 -18.59 -9.27
CA ASP A 128 -1.10 -19.25 -7.94
C ASP A 128 -1.91 -18.66 -6.77
N PHE A 129 -3.03 -18.00 -7.07
CA PHE A 129 -4.02 -17.59 -6.07
C PHE A 129 -5.04 -18.70 -5.81
N ASP A 130 -5.50 -18.82 -4.56
CA ASP A 130 -6.55 -19.77 -4.21
C ASP A 130 -7.93 -19.35 -4.74
N LYS A 131 -8.96 -20.18 -4.52
CA LYS A 131 -10.30 -19.93 -5.05
C LYS A 131 -10.91 -18.62 -4.53
N LEU A 132 -10.64 -18.23 -3.28
CA LEU A 132 -11.20 -17.00 -2.71
C LEU A 132 -10.52 -15.77 -3.30
N GLU A 133 -9.21 -15.83 -3.46
CA GLU A 133 -8.44 -14.76 -4.07
C GLU A 133 -8.73 -14.62 -5.57
N GLN A 134 -9.02 -15.73 -6.26
CA GLN A 134 -9.49 -15.69 -7.64
C GLN A 134 -10.84 -14.94 -7.77
N ILE A 135 -11.70 -14.99 -6.75
CA ILE A 135 -12.94 -14.19 -6.72
C ILE A 135 -12.61 -12.70 -6.60
N LEU A 136 -11.63 -12.34 -5.76
CA LEU A 136 -11.17 -10.95 -5.63
C LEU A 136 -10.63 -10.42 -6.98
N ILE A 137 -9.77 -11.21 -7.64
CA ILE A 137 -9.25 -10.89 -8.97
C ILE A 137 -10.37 -10.74 -10.01
N ALA A 138 -11.34 -11.66 -10.02
CA ALA A 138 -12.47 -11.59 -10.94
C ALA A 138 -13.33 -10.33 -10.70
N ASN A 139 -13.55 -9.95 -9.44
CA ASN A 139 -14.28 -8.75 -9.07
C ASN A 139 -13.56 -7.48 -9.57
N LEU A 140 -12.24 -7.42 -9.36
CA LEU A 140 -11.41 -6.32 -9.86
C LEU A 140 -11.46 -6.19 -11.38
N ASN A 141 -11.38 -7.31 -12.11
CA ASN A 141 -11.45 -7.31 -13.57
C ASN A 141 -12.81 -6.84 -14.13
N VAL A 142 -13.90 -6.93 -13.37
CA VAL A 142 -15.20 -6.36 -13.75
C VAL A 142 -15.23 -4.84 -13.57
N LYS A 143 -14.45 -4.31 -12.62
CA LYS A 143 -14.37 -2.87 -12.31
C LYS A 143 -13.35 -2.11 -13.18
N LEU A 144 -12.38 -2.82 -13.76
CA LEU A 144 -11.28 -2.31 -14.60
C LEU A 144 -11.58 -2.37 -16.11
#